data_AF-A0A2V9Y9M9-F1
#
_entry.id   AF-A0A2V9Y9M9-F1
#
_cell.length_a   1.000
_cell.length_b   1.000
_cell.length_c   1.000
_cell.angle_alpha   90.00
_cell.angle_beta   90.00
_cell.angle_gamma   90.00
#
_symmetry.space_group_name_H-M   'P 1'
#
loop_
_entity.id
_entity.type
_entity.pdbx_description
1 polymer ?
#
loop_
_entity_poly.entity_id
_entity_poly.type
_entity_poly.pdbx_seq_one_letter_code
_entity_poly.pdbx_strand_id
1 'polypeptide(L)'
;MTAKSDLRSCGKPRGVAVPTRVVLSVALLILSWVPLAVSKDIALVSNKSNSLTTISMPDLVKICKAQTTRWPDGKPVTFITRSPASPDMKMVVEKVYAMAPGAVAALISAANHGRAGGPAILVVNSNEDLVRKVEATPGAIALVDVYSITGGVVVVKVGGKLPLEPGYPLHGN
;
A
#
# COMPACT_ATOMS: atom_id res chain seq x y z
N MET A 1 18.92 -18.53 -89.77
CA MET A 1 18.99 -17.06 -89.66
C MET A 1 17.62 -16.59 -89.19
N THR A 2 17.39 -16.04 -88.02
CA THR A 2 18.25 -15.29 -87.09
C THR A 2 17.63 -15.37 -85.69
N ALA A 3 18.46 -15.60 -84.68
CA ALA A 3 18.06 -15.68 -83.27
C ALA A 3 17.64 -14.32 -82.72
N LYS A 4 16.64 -14.31 -81.82
CA LYS A 4 16.42 -13.19 -80.89
C LYS A 4 16.20 -13.73 -79.49
N SER A 5 17.24 -13.58 -78.69
CA SER A 5 17.32 -13.74 -77.25
C SER A 5 16.56 -12.63 -76.54
N ASP A 6 15.71 -12.98 -75.57
CA ASP A 6 15.27 -12.03 -74.54
C ASP A 6 15.05 -12.77 -73.20
N LEU A 7 16.10 -12.74 -72.37
CA LEU A 7 16.03 -13.09 -70.95
C LEU A 7 15.29 -11.97 -70.22
N ARG A 8 14.10 -12.24 -69.70
CA ARG A 8 13.39 -11.33 -68.80
C ARG A 8 13.83 -11.58 -67.36
N SER A 9 14.58 -10.62 -66.84
CA SER A 9 15.22 -10.55 -65.53
C SER A 9 14.23 -10.47 -64.35
N CYS A 10 14.67 -11.05 -63.23
CA CYS A 10 14.06 -11.06 -61.89
C CYS A 10 13.47 -9.73 -61.41
N GLY A 11 12.21 -9.76 -60.97
CA GLY A 11 11.64 -8.74 -60.08
C GLY A 11 12.12 -8.93 -58.64
N LYS A 12 12.85 -7.95 -58.10
CA LYS A 12 13.28 -7.91 -56.70
C LYS A 12 12.18 -7.28 -55.82
N PRO A 13 11.84 -7.84 -54.64
CA PRO A 13 10.85 -7.21 -53.77
C PRO A 13 11.40 -5.90 -53.19
N ARG A 14 10.60 -4.83 -53.31
CA ARG A 14 10.91 -3.51 -52.73
C ARG A 14 10.73 -3.59 -51.22
N GLY A 15 11.84 -3.52 -50.48
CA GLY A 15 11.82 -3.34 -49.04
C GLY A 15 11.20 -1.99 -48.69
N VAL A 16 10.20 -1.99 -47.82
CA VAL A 16 9.64 -0.77 -47.23
C VAL A 16 10.69 -0.22 -46.26
N ALA A 17 11.36 0.87 -46.65
CA ALA A 17 12.29 1.59 -45.79
C ALA A 17 11.48 2.43 -44.80
N VAL A 18 11.41 1.99 -43.54
CA VAL A 18 10.85 2.79 -42.46
C VAL A 18 11.87 3.89 -42.11
N PRO A 19 11.50 5.19 -42.16
CA PRO A 19 12.44 6.27 -41.89
C PRO A 19 12.89 6.26 -40.42
N THR A 20 14.21 6.17 -40.20
CA THR A 20 14.89 6.05 -38.90
C THR A 20 14.50 7.15 -37.89
N ARG A 21 14.08 8.33 -38.39
CA ARG A 21 13.63 9.45 -37.55
C ARG A 21 12.28 9.20 -36.87
N VAL A 22 11.38 8.43 -37.49
CA VAL A 22 10.06 8.10 -36.90
C VAL A 22 10.22 7.05 -35.80
N VAL A 23 11.16 6.12 -35.96
CA VAL A 23 11.48 5.09 -34.96
C VAL A 23 12.06 5.72 -33.68
N LEU A 24 12.93 6.74 -33.81
CA LEU A 24 13.50 7.43 -32.65
C LEU A 24 12.45 8.22 -31.85
N SER A 25 11.51 8.88 -32.52
CA SER A 25 10.45 9.66 -31.86
C SER A 25 9.46 8.78 -31.09
N VAL A 26 9.15 7.60 -31.62
CA VAL A 26 8.26 6.63 -30.94
C VAL A 26 8.97 6.01 -29.73
N ALA A 27 10.27 5.72 -29.82
CA ALA A 27 11.04 5.19 -28.68
C ALA A 27 11.14 6.20 -27.52
N LEU A 28 11.23 7.50 -27.79
CA LEU A 28 11.32 8.53 -26.76
C LEU A 28 9.97 8.79 -26.05
N LEU A 29 8.84 8.56 -26.72
CA LEU A 29 7.50 8.68 -26.14
C LEU A 29 7.12 7.49 -25.25
N ILE A 30 7.79 6.34 -25.37
CA ILE A 30 7.53 5.15 -24.54
C ILE A 30 8.30 5.23 -23.20
N LEU A 31 9.30 6.11 -23.07
CA LEU A 31 10.07 6.29 -21.83
C LEU A 31 9.40 7.22 -20.80
N SER A 32 8.32 7.92 -21.16
CA SER A 32 7.71 8.96 -20.31
C SER A 32 6.74 8.44 -19.26
N TRP A 33 6.48 7.13 -19.22
CA TRP A 33 5.51 6.55 -18.29
C TRP A 33 6.09 5.41 -17.45
N VAL A 34 7.16 5.72 -16.70
CA VAL A 34 7.51 4.88 -15.56
C VAL A 34 6.77 5.44 -14.35
N PRO A 35 5.69 4.80 -13.86
CA PRO A 35 5.15 5.16 -12.55
C PRO A 35 6.25 4.92 -11.52
N LEU A 36 6.69 5.99 -10.86
CA LEU A 36 7.57 5.90 -9.70
C LEU A 36 6.76 5.18 -8.60
N ALA A 37 7.05 3.89 -8.40
CA ALA A 37 6.58 3.18 -7.22
C ALA A 37 7.29 3.81 -6.01
N VAL A 38 6.60 4.74 -5.34
CA VAL A 38 7.12 5.30 -4.09
C VAL A 38 6.98 4.23 -3.03
N SER A 39 8.10 3.62 -2.68
CA SER A 39 8.20 2.73 -1.55
C SER A 39 8.00 3.53 -0.27
N LYS A 40 6.96 3.23 0.50
CA LYS A 40 6.66 3.91 1.76
C LYS A 40 6.90 2.97 2.92
N ASP A 41 7.71 3.43 3.87
CA ASP A 41 7.88 2.77 5.15
C ASP A 41 6.69 3.10 6.05
N ILE A 42 6.08 2.07 6.64
CA ILE A 42 4.88 2.23 7.46
C ILE A 42 5.19 1.97 8.93
N ALA A 43 4.97 2.96 9.77
CA ALA A 43 5.03 2.81 11.21
C ALA A 43 3.70 2.36 11.80
N LEU A 44 3.79 1.53 12.85
CA LEU A 44 2.69 1.33 13.77
C LEU A 44 2.74 2.41 14.85
N VAL A 45 1.65 3.15 15.00
CA VAL A 45 1.48 4.16 16.04
C VAL A 45 0.30 3.85 16.94
N SER A 46 0.39 4.26 18.20
CA SER A 46 -0.68 4.16 19.19
C SER A 46 -0.97 5.49 19.85
N ASN A 47 -2.18 5.61 20.39
CA ASN A 47 -2.50 6.69 21.31
C ASN A 47 -1.57 6.64 22.53
N LYS A 48 -1.16 7.81 23.06
CA LYS A 48 -0.30 7.93 24.26
C LYS A 48 -0.87 7.29 25.53
N SER A 49 -2.19 7.15 25.63
CA SER A 49 -2.85 6.48 26.75
C SER A 49 -2.76 4.96 26.70
N ASN A 50 -2.22 4.38 25.63
CA ASN A 50 -1.96 2.95 25.50
C ASN A 50 -0.53 2.63 25.98
N SER A 51 -0.39 1.63 26.84
CA SER A 51 0.92 1.16 27.35
C SER A 51 1.64 0.20 26.39
N LEU A 52 1.08 -0.04 25.21
CA LEU A 52 1.67 -0.88 24.16
C LEU A 52 2.98 -0.29 23.62
N THR A 53 4.11 -0.94 23.92
CA THR A 53 5.43 -0.55 23.41
C THR A 53 5.91 -1.45 22.27
N THR A 54 5.43 -2.69 22.22
CA THR A 54 5.75 -3.65 21.18
C THR A 54 4.59 -4.58 20.90
N ILE A 55 4.51 -5.06 19.66
CA ILE A 55 3.56 -6.06 19.21
C ILE A 55 4.21 -7.05 18.25
N SER A 56 3.73 -8.29 18.24
CA SER A 56 4.10 -9.28 17.24
C SER A 56 3.35 -9.04 15.92
N MET A 57 3.91 -9.47 14.79
CA MET A 57 3.21 -9.42 13.50
C MET A 57 1.85 -10.16 13.51
N PRO A 58 1.72 -11.40 14.05
CA PRO A 58 0.42 -12.07 14.07
C PRO A 58 -0.62 -11.35 14.94
N ASP A 59 -0.21 -10.72 16.04
CA ASP A 59 -1.16 -9.95 16.87
C ASP A 59 -1.58 -8.64 16.19
N LEU A 60 -0.67 -7.99 15.45
CA LEU A 60 -1.02 -6.86 14.60
C LEU A 60 -2.09 -7.26 13.58
N VAL A 61 -1.91 -8.40 12.90
CA VAL A 61 -2.90 -8.93 11.94
C VAL A 61 -4.26 -9.16 12.60
N LYS A 62 -4.30 -9.73 13.81
CA LYS A 62 -5.56 -9.91 14.57
C LYS A 62 -6.24 -8.57 14.85
N ILE A 63 -5.50 -7.55 15.25
CA ILE A 63 -6.07 -6.23 15.52
C ILE A 63 -6.59 -5.58 14.23
N CYS A 64 -5.82 -5.61 13.14
CA CYS A 64 -6.24 -5.07 11.85
C CYS A 64 -7.49 -5.76 11.30
N LYS A 65 -7.68 -7.04 11.63
CA LYS A 65 -8.88 -7.83 11.30
C LYS A 65 -10.00 -7.73 12.35
N ALA A 66 -9.88 -6.80 13.31
CA ALA A 66 -10.82 -6.59 14.42
C ALA A 66 -11.10 -7.82 15.30
N GLN A 67 -10.18 -8.80 15.32
CA GLN A 67 -10.29 -10.01 16.15
C GLN A 67 -9.90 -9.73 17.60
N THR A 68 -9.05 -8.71 17.82
CA THR A 68 -8.74 -8.20 19.15
C THR A 68 -9.57 -6.95 19.40
N THR A 69 -10.54 -7.03 20.31
CA THR A 69 -11.53 -5.95 20.54
C THR A 69 -11.22 -5.09 21.76
N ARG A 70 -10.39 -5.58 22.67
CA ARG A 70 -10.05 -4.92 23.93
C ARG A 70 -8.58 -5.13 24.26
N TRP A 71 -7.96 -4.11 24.82
CA TRP A 71 -6.63 -4.17 25.39
C TRP A 71 -6.66 -4.89 26.75
N PRO A 72 -5.51 -5.39 27.25
CA PRO A 72 -5.42 -6.00 28.57
C PRO A 72 -5.84 -5.09 29.72
N ASP A 73 -5.71 -3.77 29.54
CA ASP A 73 -6.16 -2.74 30.50
C ASP A 73 -7.68 -2.48 30.44
N GLY A 74 -8.39 -3.15 29.54
CA GLY A 74 -9.82 -3.00 29.34
C GLY A 74 -10.24 -1.86 28.41
N LYS A 75 -9.34 -1.10 27.79
CA LYS A 75 -9.77 -0.10 26.81
C LYS A 75 -10.22 -0.78 25.51
N PRO A 76 -11.26 -0.28 24.82
CA PRO A 76 -11.61 -0.77 23.50
C PRO A 76 -10.44 -0.56 22.54
N VAL A 77 -10.22 -1.52 21.65
CA VAL A 77 -9.25 -1.41 20.56
C VAL A 77 -9.96 -0.81 19.36
N THR A 78 -9.45 0.32 18.89
CA THR A 78 -9.90 0.96 17.65
C THR A 78 -8.74 1.01 16.67
N PHE A 79 -8.85 0.26 15.57
CA PHE A 79 -7.88 0.32 14.49
C PHE A 79 -8.27 1.45 13.53
N ILE A 80 -7.41 2.46 13.39
CA ILE A 80 -7.63 3.56 12.47
C ILE A 80 -6.76 3.32 11.24
N THR A 81 -7.37 3.38 10.07
CA THR A 81 -6.68 3.03 8.83
C THR A 81 -7.17 3.87 7.67
N ARG A 82 -6.38 3.93 6.60
CA ARG A 82 -6.82 4.54 5.35
C ARG A 82 -7.62 3.55 4.53
N SER A 83 -8.32 4.07 3.52
CA SER A 83 -9.06 3.21 2.59
C SER A 83 -8.17 2.10 2.02
N PRO A 84 -8.57 0.82 2.11
CA PRO A 84 -7.81 -0.30 1.58
C PRO A 84 -7.72 -0.28 0.04
N ALA A 85 -8.58 0.51 -0.62
CA ALA A 85 -8.51 0.75 -2.06
C ALA A 85 -7.46 1.81 -2.43
N SER A 86 -6.90 2.54 -1.45
CA SER A 86 -5.90 3.57 -1.72
C SER A 86 -4.54 2.95 -2.03
N PRO A 87 -3.76 3.52 -2.98
CA PRO A 87 -2.47 2.95 -3.40
C PRO A 87 -1.48 2.86 -2.23
N ASP A 88 -1.56 3.80 -1.29
CA ASP A 88 -0.70 3.83 -0.10
C ASP A 88 -0.93 2.64 0.84
N MET A 89 -2.09 1.99 0.76
CA MET A 89 -2.44 0.84 1.59
C MET A 89 -2.11 -0.50 0.94
N LYS A 90 -1.59 -0.52 -0.30
CA LYS A 90 -1.31 -1.76 -1.04
C LYS A 90 -0.43 -2.72 -0.25
N MET A 91 0.67 -2.21 0.31
CA MET A 91 1.59 -3.03 1.12
C MET A 91 0.90 -3.60 2.36
N VAL A 92 0.06 -2.82 3.05
CA VAL A 92 -0.69 -3.28 4.23
C VAL A 92 -1.72 -4.35 3.85
N VAL A 93 -2.44 -4.16 2.74
CA VAL A 93 -3.40 -5.15 2.25
C VAL A 93 -2.70 -6.48 1.92
N GLU A 94 -1.54 -6.41 1.26
CA GLU A 94 -0.75 -7.60 0.89
C GLU A 94 -0.11 -8.28 2.11
N LYS A 95 0.61 -7.55 2.96
CA LYS A 95 1.38 -8.12 4.08
C LYS A 95 0.54 -8.41 5.33
N VAL A 96 -0.48 -7.60 5.63
CA VAL A 96 -1.25 -7.69 6.89
C VAL A 96 -2.57 -8.41 6.67
N TYR A 97 -3.34 -8.01 5.66
CA TYR A 97 -4.65 -8.63 5.42
C TYR A 97 -4.53 -9.96 4.68
N ALA A 98 -3.65 -10.03 3.67
CA ALA A 98 -3.56 -11.14 2.71
C ALA A 98 -4.92 -11.46 2.07
N MET A 99 -5.68 -10.42 1.75
CA MET A 99 -7.04 -10.49 1.21
C MET A 99 -7.20 -9.47 0.08
N ALA A 100 -8.16 -9.68 -0.82
CA ALA A 100 -8.51 -8.67 -1.82
C ALA A 100 -9.08 -7.40 -1.16
N PRO A 101 -8.85 -6.19 -1.70
CA PRO A 101 -9.34 -4.94 -1.11
C PRO A 101 -10.86 -4.92 -0.84
N GLY A 102 -11.67 -5.52 -1.72
CA GLY A 102 -13.11 -5.65 -1.53
C GLY A 102 -13.50 -6.54 -0.33
N ALA A 103 -12.73 -7.61 -0.09
CA ALA A 103 -12.91 -8.45 1.09
C ALA A 103 -12.52 -7.72 2.38
N VAL A 104 -11.48 -6.88 2.33
CA VAL A 104 -11.12 -6.01 3.46
C VAL A 104 -12.24 -5.01 3.76
N ALA A 105 -12.84 -4.40 2.74
CA ALA A 105 -13.98 -3.49 2.93
C ALA A 105 -15.20 -4.21 3.56
N ALA A 106 -15.51 -5.43 3.10
CA ALA A 106 -16.56 -6.26 3.69
C ALA A 106 -16.27 -6.64 5.15
N LEU A 107 -15.01 -6.97 5.46
CA LEU A 107 -14.56 -7.24 6.83
C LEU A 107 -14.75 -6.02 7.73
N ILE A 108 -14.39 -4.82 7.26
CA ILE A 108 -14.56 -3.57 8.01
C ILE A 108 -16.05 -3.34 8.32
N SER A 109 -16.92 -3.52 7.32
CA SER A 109 -18.37 -3.41 7.50
C SER A 109 -18.88 -4.38 8.56
N ALA A 110 -18.49 -5.66 8.46
CA ALA A 110 -18.88 -6.69 9.42
C ALA A 110 -18.34 -6.42 10.84
N ALA A 111 -17.09 -5.99 10.97
CA ALA A 111 -16.44 -5.70 12.25
C ALA A 111 -17.08 -4.54 13.02
N ASN A 112 -17.66 -3.59 12.28
CA ASN A 112 -18.32 -2.41 12.83
C ASN A 112 -19.81 -2.63 13.08
N HIS A 113 -20.41 -3.67 12.52
CA HIS A 113 -21.83 -3.94 12.68
C HIS A 113 -22.17 -4.26 14.15
N GLY A 114 -23.18 -3.57 14.70
CA GLY A 114 -23.72 -3.87 16.03
C GLY A 114 -22.88 -3.37 17.21
N ARG A 115 -21.84 -2.55 16.96
CA ARG A 115 -20.96 -2.04 18.02
C ARG A 115 -21.51 -0.75 18.67
N ALA A 116 -21.85 -0.83 19.96
CA ALA A 116 -22.39 0.31 20.72
C ALA A 116 -21.32 1.31 21.21
N GLY A 117 -20.04 0.89 21.30
CA GLY A 117 -18.93 1.69 21.86
C GLY A 117 -18.05 2.42 20.84
N GLY A 118 -18.52 2.56 19.59
CA GLY A 118 -17.75 3.08 18.47
C GLY A 118 -17.20 2.00 17.53
N PRO A 119 -16.69 2.37 16.35
CA PRO A 119 -16.24 1.42 15.33
C PRO A 119 -14.99 0.65 15.79
N ALA A 120 -14.90 -0.62 15.40
CA ALA A 120 -13.69 -1.43 15.56
C ALA A 120 -12.57 -0.94 14.64
N ILE A 121 -12.96 -0.62 13.40
CA ILE A 121 -12.07 -0.15 12.35
C ILE A 121 -12.63 1.17 11.82
N LEU A 122 -11.87 2.24 11.98
CA LEU A 122 -12.23 3.56 11.49
C LEU A 122 -11.42 3.87 10.23
N VAL A 123 -12.11 4.10 9.11
CA VAL A 123 -11.48 4.50 7.85
C VAL A 123 -11.44 6.02 7.76
N VAL A 124 -10.28 6.57 7.43
CA VAL A 124 -10.05 8.01 7.23
C VAL A 124 -9.45 8.30 5.85
N ASN A 125 -9.52 9.57 5.44
CA ASN A 125 -9.19 10.00 4.08
C ASN A 125 -7.77 10.57 3.93
N SER A 126 -7.12 10.96 5.03
CA SER A 126 -5.79 11.59 5.01
C SER A 126 -4.89 11.05 6.14
N ASN A 127 -3.58 11.21 6.01
CA ASN A 127 -2.63 10.79 7.06
C ASN A 127 -2.73 11.73 8.27
N GLU A 128 -2.98 13.02 8.03
CA GLU A 128 -3.16 14.04 9.06
C GLU A 128 -4.40 13.72 9.92
N ASP A 129 -5.52 13.37 9.28
CA ASP A 129 -6.72 12.94 10.00
C ASP A 129 -6.50 11.63 10.74
N LEU A 130 -5.76 10.68 10.16
CA LEU A 130 -5.42 9.43 10.80
C LEU A 130 -4.70 9.66 12.12
N VAL A 131 -3.62 10.45 12.09
CA VAL A 131 -2.82 10.74 13.28
C VAL A 131 -3.65 11.51 14.30
N ARG A 132 -4.37 12.56 13.89
CA ARG A 132 -5.27 13.32 14.77
C ARG A 132 -6.33 12.44 15.44
N LYS A 133 -6.90 11.48 14.71
CA LYS A 133 -7.90 10.54 15.27
C LYS A 133 -7.26 9.55 16.24
N VAL A 134 -6.04 9.08 15.98
CA VAL A 134 -5.29 8.26 16.94
C VAL A 134 -5.02 9.05 18.22
N GLU A 135 -4.59 10.31 18.12
CA GLU A 135 -4.36 11.18 19.28
C GLU A 135 -5.63 11.42 20.10
N ALA A 136 -6.78 11.59 19.44
CA ALA A 136 -8.05 11.87 20.09
C ALA A 136 -8.76 10.64 20.67
N THR A 137 -8.37 9.42 20.28
CA THR A 137 -9.10 8.19 20.61
C THR A 137 -8.28 7.32 21.57
N PRO A 138 -8.64 7.23 22.86
CA PRO A 138 -7.99 6.32 23.80
C PRO A 138 -8.07 4.87 23.33
N GLY A 139 -6.95 4.13 23.40
CA GLY A 139 -6.87 2.76 22.90
C GLY A 139 -6.82 2.62 21.37
N ALA A 140 -6.75 3.71 20.62
CA ALA A 140 -6.55 3.61 19.17
C ALA A 140 -5.13 3.25 18.79
N ILE A 141 -5.01 2.52 17.67
CA ILE A 141 -3.76 2.27 16.96
C ILE A 141 -3.96 2.46 15.46
N ALA A 142 -2.89 2.79 14.75
CA ALA A 142 -2.95 2.96 13.30
C ALA A 142 -1.64 2.62 12.61
N LEU A 143 -1.75 2.32 11.32
CA LEU A 143 -0.62 2.21 10.41
C LEU A 143 -0.50 3.51 9.63
N VAL A 144 0.64 4.19 9.75
CA VAL A 144 0.90 5.49 9.15
C VAL A 144 2.25 5.49 8.46
N ASP A 145 2.40 6.28 7.40
CA ASP A 145 3.70 6.56 6.80
C ASP A 145 4.64 7.16 7.87
N VAL A 146 5.88 6.66 7.93
CA VAL A 146 6.93 7.16 8.84
C VAL A 146 7.09 8.67 8.77
N TYR A 147 6.99 9.25 7.56
CA TYR A 147 7.16 10.68 7.34
C TYR A 147 5.94 11.52 7.76
N SER A 148 4.81 10.90 8.10
CA SER A 148 3.59 11.58 8.56
C SER A 148 3.39 11.50 10.07
N ILE A 149 4.32 10.89 10.83
CA ILE A 149 4.22 10.79 12.29
C ILE A 149 4.40 12.17 12.93
N THR A 150 3.49 12.54 13.82
CA THR A 150 3.59 13.72 14.67
C THR A 150 3.97 13.34 16.11
N GLY A 151 4.34 14.33 16.92
CA GLY A 151 4.68 14.10 18.34
C GLY A 151 3.50 13.76 19.25
N GLY A 152 2.26 13.71 18.75
CA GLY A 152 1.08 13.42 19.57
C GLY A 152 0.78 11.92 19.76
N VAL A 153 1.47 11.05 19.02
CA VAL A 153 1.33 9.58 19.11
C VAL A 153 2.60 8.91 19.63
N VAL A 154 2.52 7.62 19.94
CA VAL A 154 3.67 6.79 20.32
C VAL A 154 3.94 5.80 19.20
N VAL A 155 5.21 5.64 18.82
CA VAL A 155 5.63 4.63 17.85
C VAL A 155 5.79 3.29 18.56
N VAL A 156 5.15 2.25 18.02
CA VAL A 156 5.13 0.90 18.59
C VAL A 156 6.05 0.00 17.78
N LYS A 157 6.88 -0.79 18.46
CA LYS A 157 7.76 -1.76 17.80
C LYS A 157 6.96 -2.93 17.24
N VAL A 158 7.20 -3.30 15.99
CA VAL A 158 6.59 -4.49 15.37
C VAL A 158 7.66 -5.57 15.26
N GLY A 159 7.42 -6.74 15.85
CA GLY A 159 8.41 -7.83 15.90
C GLY A 159 9.70 -7.43 16.63
N GLY A 160 9.59 -6.52 17.61
CA GLY A 160 10.74 -6.00 18.36
C GLY A 160 11.57 -4.93 17.62
N LYS A 161 11.16 -4.53 16.42
CA LYS A 161 11.87 -3.54 15.58
C LYS A 161 11.10 -2.22 15.45
N LEU A 162 11.84 -1.12 15.39
CA LEU A 162 11.29 0.20 15.04
C LEU A 162 11.23 0.38 13.51
N PRO A 163 10.39 1.31 13.02
CA PRO A 163 10.45 1.72 11.62
C PRO A 163 11.88 2.14 11.25
N LEU A 164 12.29 1.83 10.01
CA LEU A 164 13.64 2.06 9.46
C LEU A 164 14.76 1.19 10.06
N GLU A 165 14.49 0.33 11.04
CA GLU A 165 15.48 -0.66 11.48
C GLU A 165 15.57 -1.82 10.48
N PRO A 166 16.77 -2.38 10.24
CA PRO A 166 16.93 -3.59 9.44
C PRO A 166 16.07 -4.75 9.98
N GLY A 167 15.28 -5.34 9.08
CA GLY A 167 14.35 -6.43 9.41
C GLY A 167 12.98 -5.99 9.93
N TYR A 168 12.65 -4.70 9.86
CA TYR A 168 11.33 -4.20 10.25
C TYR A 168 10.21 -4.70 9.30
N PRO A 169 9.16 -5.39 9.79
CA PRO A 169 8.24 -6.12 8.89
C PRO A 169 7.44 -5.28 7.90
N LEU A 170 7.20 -4.01 8.23
CA LEU A 170 6.37 -3.07 7.46
C LEU A 170 7.21 -2.07 6.67
N HIS A 171 8.44 -2.43 6.32
CA HIS A 171 9.27 -1.66 5.40
C HIS A 171 8.68 -1.69 3.97
N GLY A 172 8.88 -0.60 3.24
CA GLY A 172 8.57 -0.52 1.81
C GLY A 172 9.49 -1.40 0.95
N ASN A 173 9.00 -1.87 -0.20
CA ASN A 173 9.79 -2.64 -1.18
C ASN A 173 10.27 -1.81 -2.36
#